data_AF-A0A1Q9H1X9-F1
#
_entry.id   AF-A0A1Q9H1X9-F1
#
_cell.length_a   1.000
_cell.length_b   1.000
_cell.length_c   1.000
_cell.angle_alpha   90.00
_cell.angle_beta   90.00
_cell.angle_gamma   90.00
#
_symmetry.space_group_name_H-M   'P 1'
#
loop_
_entity.id
_entity.type
_entity.pdbx_description
1 polymer ?
#
loop_
_entity_poly.entity_id
_entity_poly.type
_entity_poly.pdbx_seq_one_letter_code
_entity_poly.pdbx_strand_id
1 'polypeptide(L)'
;MQFATRGANKFSQLDCSPNKDQFGPSVPNATAILNCETYQRITVGDHLMLVGKVHQYKQFDRPPLVFEKGRFTSITNDQAAISQTAA
;
A
#
# COMPACT_ATOMS: atom_id res chain seq x y z
N MET A 1 11.09 10.01 1.06
CA MET A 1 10.17 8.97 1.59
C MET A 1 9.54 9.46 2.90
N GLN A 2 8.40 10.15 2.86
CA GLN A 2 7.81 10.82 4.04
C GLN A 2 7.49 9.84 5.18
N PHE A 3 6.75 8.75 4.92
CA PHE A 3 6.36 7.79 5.95
C PHE A 3 7.49 6.90 6.50
N ALA A 4 8.62 6.80 5.79
CA ALA A 4 9.79 6.07 6.24
C ALA A 4 10.79 6.93 7.03
N THR A 5 10.62 8.26 7.01
CA THR A 5 11.54 9.18 7.71
C THR A 5 11.16 9.28 9.18
N ARG A 6 12.12 9.04 10.08
CA ARG A 6 11.94 9.16 11.54
C ARG A 6 11.76 10.63 11.93
N GLY A 7 10.86 10.92 12.87
CA GLY A 7 10.66 12.26 13.43
C GLY A 7 9.97 13.28 12.52
N ALA A 8 9.65 12.91 11.27
CA ALA A 8 8.93 13.78 10.35
C ALA A 8 7.45 13.92 10.75
N ASN A 9 6.85 15.09 10.48
CA ASN A 9 5.41 15.21 10.43
C ASN A 9 4.89 14.51 9.16
N LYS A 10 4.51 13.24 9.29
CA LYS A 10 4.22 12.36 8.15
C LYS A 10 2.91 12.69 7.43
N PHE A 11 2.02 13.46 8.06
CA PHE A 11 0.69 13.76 7.55
C PHE A 11 0.49 15.22 7.15
N SER A 12 1.45 16.12 7.42
CA SER A 12 1.29 17.56 7.20
C SER A 12 0.99 17.99 5.76
N GLN A 13 1.32 17.15 4.78
CA GLN A 13 1.16 17.44 3.35
C GLN A 13 0.11 16.54 2.68
N LEU A 14 -0.65 15.78 3.46
CA LEU A 14 -1.63 14.84 2.95
C LEU A 14 -3.00 15.19 3.51
N ASP A 15 -4.01 15.21 2.63
CA ASP A 15 -5.41 15.19 3.05
C ASP A 15 -5.77 13.79 3.53
N CYS A 16 -5.22 13.42 4.68
CA CYS A 16 -5.55 12.22 5.43
C CYS A 16 -6.57 12.58 6.50
N SER A 17 -7.71 13.15 6.09
CA SER A 17 -8.81 13.38 7.03
C SER A 17 -9.15 12.05 7.73
N PRO A 18 -9.39 12.06 9.06
CA PRO A 18 -9.82 10.86 9.75
C PRO A 18 -11.06 10.36 9.03
N ASN A 19 -11.01 9.14 8.49
CA ASN A 19 -12.25 8.51 8.05
C ASN A 19 -13.19 8.52 9.26
N LYS A 20 -14.49 8.73 9.05
CA LYS A 20 -15.50 8.59 10.12
C LYS A 20 -15.59 7.15 10.65
N ASP A 21 -14.80 6.24 10.10
CA ASP A 21 -14.72 4.85 10.49
C ASP A 21 -13.65 4.63 11.59
N GLN A 22 -13.69 3.45 12.20
CA GLN A 22 -12.79 3.06 13.29
C GLN A 22 -11.38 2.62 12.80
N PHE A 23 -11.08 2.72 11.50
CA PHE A 23 -9.91 2.07 10.89
C PHE A 23 -8.71 3.01 10.66
N GLY A 24 -8.87 4.29 10.98
CA GLY A 24 -7.78 5.28 10.94
C GLY A 24 -7.68 6.03 9.60
N PRO A 25 -6.62 6.84 9.42
CA PRO A 25 -6.48 7.69 8.24
C PRO A 25 -6.10 6.90 6.99
N SER A 26 -6.74 7.20 5.86
CA SER A 26 -6.37 6.69 4.54
C SER A 26 -5.41 7.64 3.84
N VAL A 27 -4.37 7.09 3.19
CA VAL A 27 -3.49 7.88 2.33
C VAL A 27 -4.21 8.20 1.01
N PRO A 28 -4.28 9.47 0.60
CA PRO A 28 -4.92 9.83 -0.67
C PRO A 28 -4.15 9.23 -1.85
N ASN A 29 -4.86 9.00 -2.94
CA ASN A 29 -4.33 8.47 -4.20
C ASN A 29 -3.69 7.07 -4.17
N ALA A 30 -3.92 6.27 -3.13
CA ALA A 30 -3.48 4.87 -3.09
C ALA A 30 -4.12 4.01 -4.20
N THR A 31 -3.43 2.96 -4.65
CA THR A 31 -3.98 1.95 -5.58
C THR A 31 -5.06 1.10 -4.93
N ALA A 32 -4.91 0.82 -3.64
CA ALA A 32 -5.91 0.14 -2.83
C ALA A 32 -5.84 0.60 -1.37
N ILE A 33 -6.96 0.52 -0.67
CA ILE A 33 -7.09 0.78 0.77
C ILE A 33 -7.82 -0.41 1.38
N LEU A 34 -7.26 -0.98 2.45
CA LEU A 34 -7.85 -2.10 3.19
C LEU A 34 -8.10 -1.64 4.64
N ASN A 35 -9.37 -1.65 5.04
CA ASN A 35 -9.79 -1.36 6.41
C ASN A 35 -9.85 -2.69 7.18
N CYS A 36 -8.95 -2.85 8.14
CA CYS A 36 -8.74 -4.10 8.84
C CYS A 36 -8.81 -3.93 10.35
N GLU A 37 -9.28 -4.96 11.04
CA GLU A 37 -9.07 -5.14 12.47
C GLU A 37 -7.84 -6.02 12.69
N THR A 38 -7.04 -5.73 13.73
CA THR A 38 -5.91 -6.61 14.09
C THR A 38 -6.44 -7.92 14.66
N TYR A 39 -6.36 -8.99 13.88
CA TYR A 39 -6.84 -10.32 14.23
C TYR A 39 -5.79 -11.10 15.04
N GLN A 40 -4.52 -11.02 14.67
CA GLN A 40 -3.44 -11.74 15.35
C GLN A 40 -2.12 -10.96 15.31
N ARG A 41 -1.28 -11.20 16.32
CA ARG A 41 0.10 -10.70 16.41
C ARG A 41 1.02 -11.88 16.68
N ILE A 42 2.08 -12.02 15.87
CA ILE A 42 3.01 -13.16 15.93
C ILE A 42 4.44 -12.62 15.94
N THR A 43 5.23 -13.00 16.95
CA THR A 43 6.65 -12.65 17.01
C THR A 43 7.44 -13.48 15.99
N VAL A 44 8.22 -12.81 15.14
CA VAL A 44 9.06 -13.42 14.10
C VAL A 44 10.44 -12.78 14.15
N GLY A 45 11.34 -13.36 14.95
CA GLY A 45 12.67 -12.80 15.19
C GLY A 45 12.59 -11.41 15.84
N ASP A 46 13.13 -10.41 15.17
CA ASP A 46 13.13 -9.00 15.56
C ASP A 46 11.91 -8.20 15.03
N HIS A 47 10.98 -8.86 14.33
CA HIS A 47 9.77 -8.25 13.78
C HIS A 47 8.50 -8.84 14.41
N LEU A 48 7.42 -8.06 14.36
CA LEU A 48 6.07 -8.50 14.70
C LEU A 48 5.23 -8.62 13.42
N MET A 49 4.81 -9.84 13.09
CA MET A 49 3.84 -10.06 12.03
C MET A 49 2.44 -9.74 12.55
N LEU A 50 1.72 -8.87 11.83
CA LEU A 50 0.34 -8.50 12.11
C LEU A 50 -0.58 -9.16 11.08
N VAL A 51 -1.57 -9.91 11.54
CA VAL A 51 -2.62 -10.47 10.68
C VAL A 51 -3.87 -9.61 10.83
N GLY A 52 -4.37 -9.06 9.73
CA GLY A 52 -5.56 -8.22 9.69
C GLY A 52 -6.77 -8.96 9.14
N LYS A 53 -7.92 -8.89 9.82
CA LYS A 53 -9.21 -9.29 9.27
C LYS A 53 -9.78 -8.10 8.48
N VAL A 54 -9.93 -8.27 7.16
CA VAL A 54 -10.46 -7.22 6.27
C VAL A 54 -11.96 -7.08 6.48
N HIS A 55 -12.41 -5.87 6.81
CA HIS A 55 -13.83 -5.53 6.94
C HIS A 55 -14.34 -4.81 5.70
N GLN A 56 -13.54 -3.94 5.11
CA GLN A 56 -13.87 -3.18 3.91
C GLN A 56 -12.60 -2.94 3.08
N TYR A 57 -12.77 -2.77 1.77
CA TYR A 57 -11.67 -2.37 0.90
C TYR A 57 -12.15 -1.43 -0.20
N LYS A 58 -11.22 -0.65 -0.73
CA LYS A 58 -11.38 0.14 -1.96
C LYS A 58 -10.23 -0.18 -2.89
N GLN A 59 -10.53 -0.37 -4.16
CA GLN A 59 -9.53 -0.49 -5.22
C GLN A 59 -9.72 0.63 -6.23
N PHE A 60 -8.63 1.05 -6.84
CA PHE A 60 -8.64 2.10 -7.85
C PHE A 60 -7.87 1.63 -9.07
N ASP A 61 -8.39 1.95 -10.26
CA ASP A 61 -7.73 1.65 -11.53
C ASP A 61 -6.54 2.61 -11.74
N ARG A 62 -5.39 2.26 -11.16
CA ARG A 62 -4.13 2.98 -11.27
C ARG A 62 -2.95 2.03 -11.03
N PRO A 63 -1.81 2.24 -11.70
CA PRO A 63 -0.65 1.37 -11.53
C PRO A 63 -0.10 1.44 -10.09
N PRO A 64 0.37 0.31 -9.51
CA PRO A 64 1.02 0.32 -8.20
C PRO A 64 2.44 0.90 -8.27
N LEU A 65 2.91 1.44 -7.15
CA LEU A 65 4.32 1.76 -6.94
C LEU A 65 5.08 0.47 -6.61
N VAL A 66 6.16 0.18 -7.34
CA VAL A 66 7.01 -1.00 -7.12
C VAL A 66 8.29 -0.59 -6.42
N PHE A 67 8.76 -1.43 -5.50
CA PHE A 67 10.08 -1.32 -4.87
C PHE A 67 10.90 -2.57 -5.17
N GLU A 68 11.99 -2.41 -5.91
CA GLU A 68 12.88 -3.50 -6.33
C GLU A 68 14.33 -3.07 -6.14
N LYS A 69 15.15 -3.94 -5.52
CA LYS A 69 16.59 -3.73 -5.29
C LYS A 69 16.97 -2.33 -4.74
N GLY A 70 16.18 -1.82 -3.78
CA GLY A 70 16.47 -0.53 -3.15
C GLY A 70 15.99 0.69 -3.94
N ARG A 71 15.26 0.50 -5.05
CA ARG A 71 14.80 1.59 -5.93
C ARG A 71 13.29 1.49 -6.19
N PHE A 72 12.67 2.64 -6.41
CA PHE A 72 11.28 2.70 -6.85
C PHE A 72 11.21 2.59 -8.37
N THR A 73 10.24 1.82 -8.86
CA THR A 73 9.93 1.67 -10.29
C THR A 73 8.42 1.57 -10.48
N SER A 74 7.97 1.60 -11.73
CA SER A 74 6.60 1.27 -12.12
C SER A 74 6.57 -0.09 -12.81
N ILE A 75 5.40 -0.71 -12.84
CA ILE A 75 5.13 -1.82 -13.76
C ILE A 75 4.88 -1.19 -15.13
N THR A 76 5.72 -1.48 -16.12
CA THR A 76 5.44 -1.17 -17.52
C THR A 76 4.55 -2.27 -18.09
N ASN A 77 3.37 -1.89 -18.59
CA ASN A 77 2.49 -2.83 -19.26
C ASN A 77 2.97 -2.98 -20.72
N ASP A 78 3.98 -3.83 -20.96
CA ASP A 78 4.40 -4.18 -22.32
C ASP A 78 3.38 -5.15 -22.93
N GLN A 79 2.22 -4.64 -23.32
CA GLN A 79 1.29 -5.37 -24.20
C GLN A 79 1.91 -5.70 -25.57
N ALA A 80 3.04 -5.07 -25.92
CA ALA A 80 3.80 -5.37 -27.14
C ALA A 80 4.59 -6.69 -27.08
N ALA A 81 4.94 -7.19 -25.89
CA ALA A 81 5.79 -8.39 -25.75
C ALA A 81 5.01 -9.72 -25.88
N ILE A 82 3.68 -9.71 -25.70
CA ILE A 82 2.83 -10.91 -25.72
C ILE A 82 2.27 -11.20 -27.13
N SER A 83 2.34 -10.25 -28.06
CA SER A 83 1.82 -10.41 -29.43
C SER A 83 2.80 -11.04 -30.44
N GLN A 84 3.99 -11.51 -30.02
CA GLN A 84 4.97 -12.16 -30.91
C GLN A 84 5.20 -13.65 -30.62
N THR A 85 4.32 -14.32 -29.88
CA THR A 85 4.41 -15.79 -29.64
C THR A 85 3.07 -16.52 -29.84
N ALA A 86 2.22 -16.00 -30.73
CA ALA A 86 1.16 -16.77 -31.36
C ALA A 86 1.50 -16.92 -32.85
N ALA A 87 1.60 -18.17 -33.29
CA ALA A 87 2.05 -18.64 -34.59
C ALA A 87 1.23 -18.11 -35.78
#